data_AF-A0ABD2FVC4-F1
#
_entry.id   AF-A0ABD2FVC4-F1
#
_cell.length_a   1.000
_cell.length_b   1.000
_cell.length_c   1.000
_cell.angle_alpha   90.00
_cell.angle_beta   90.00
_cell.angle_gamma   90.00
#
_symmetry.space_group_name_H-M   'P 1'
#
loop_
_entity.id
_entity.type
_entity.pdbx_description
1 polymer ?
#
loop_
_entity_poly.entity_id
_entity_poly.type
_entity_poly.pdbx_seq_one_letter_code
_entity_poly.pdbx_strand_id
1 'polypeptide(L)'
;MAVHFKELTGSGLQETFTRNLDLKGKRLLNYMNTVAVYKSKRLLQAVTKFKVMRGELSGCSEDVKDMVLRLLSYFDEKEDTMFCYVEDTCLAGEVQMDQVQLTPTIVVYGK
;
A
#
# COMPACT_ATOMS: atom_id res chain seq x y z
N MET A 1 5.28 -22.70 -16.29
CA MET A 1 3.94 -22.28 -15.79
C MET A 1 3.37 -21.09 -16.55
N ALA A 2 4.06 -19.94 -16.65
CA ALA A 2 3.52 -18.76 -17.35
C ALA A 2 3.24 -18.99 -18.86
N VAL A 3 4.07 -19.79 -19.55
CA VAL A 3 3.92 -20.12 -20.98
C VAL A 3 2.66 -20.95 -21.23
N HIS A 4 2.49 -22.07 -20.52
CA HIS A 4 1.29 -22.92 -20.65
C HIS A 4 -0.02 -22.20 -20.29
N PHE A 5 -0.01 -21.30 -19.31
CA PHE A 5 -1.19 -20.49 -19.01
C PHE A 5 -1.60 -19.64 -20.23
N LYS A 6 -0.64 -19.02 -20.91
CA LYS A 6 -0.89 -18.21 -22.10
C LYS A 6 -1.37 -19.05 -23.28
N GLU A 7 -0.80 -20.24 -23.48
CA GLU A 7 -1.24 -21.18 -24.52
C GLU A 7 -2.69 -21.65 -24.32
N LEU A 8 -3.08 -21.92 -23.07
CA LEU A 8 -4.42 -22.41 -22.73
C LEU A 8 -5.49 -21.32 -22.68
N THR A 9 -5.14 -20.11 -22.24
CA THR A 9 -6.10 -19.02 -21.97
C THR A 9 -6.04 -17.86 -22.97
N GLY A 10 -5.03 -17.85 -23.84
CA GLY A 10 -4.73 -16.71 -24.72
C GLY A 10 -4.24 -15.46 -23.99
N SER A 11 -4.14 -15.47 -22.65
CA SER A 11 -3.83 -14.30 -21.84
C SER A 11 -2.48 -14.43 -21.15
N GLY A 12 -1.68 -13.36 -21.16
CA GLY A 12 -0.41 -13.33 -20.43
C GLY A 12 -0.65 -13.32 -18.92
N LEU A 13 -0.16 -14.34 -18.19
CA LEU A 13 -0.42 -14.48 -16.76
C LEU A 13 0.04 -13.24 -15.95
N GLN A 14 1.30 -12.84 -16.13
CA GLN A 14 1.88 -11.70 -15.40
C GLN A 14 1.18 -10.38 -15.76
N GLU A 15 0.98 -10.12 -17.06
CA GLU A 15 0.29 -8.91 -17.53
C GLU A 15 -1.14 -8.83 -16.97
N THR A 16 -1.87 -9.94 -17.05
CA THR A 16 -3.25 -10.03 -16.52
C THR A 16 -3.27 -9.85 -15.01
N PHE A 17 -2.33 -10.46 -14.30
CA PHE A 17 -2.19 -10.32 -12.86
C PHE A 17 -1.91 -8.86 -12.44
N THR A 18 -0.91 -8.22 -13.05
CA THR A 18 -0.55 -6.83 -12.77
C THR A 18 -1.72 -5.89 -13.07
N ARG A 19 -2.36 -6.04 -14.24
CA ARG A 19 -3.55 -5.26 -14.60
C ARG A 19 -4.69 -5.44 -13.59
N ASN A 20 -4.93 -6.67 -13.14
CA ASN A 20 -5.98 -6.96 -12.17
C ASN A 20 -5.68 -6.37 -10.79
N LEU A 21 -4.42 -6.43 -10.34
CA LEU A 21 -3.99 -5.77 -9.12
C LEU A 21 -4.21 -4.26 -9.19
N ASP A 22 -3.79 -3.61 -10.27
CA ASP A 22 -3.97 -2.17 -10.48
C ASP A 22 -5.45 -1.78 -10.44
N LEU A 23 -6.30 -2.52 -11.15
CA LEU A 23 -7.74 -2.25 -11.17
C LEU A 23 -8.37 -2.44 -9.78
N LYS A 24 -7.97 -3.47 -9.03
CA LYS A 24 -8.46 -3.71 -7.67
C LYS A 24 -8.00 -2.61 -6.71
N GLY A 25 -6.73 -2.23 -6.77
CA GLY A 25 -6.16 -1.13 -5.97
C GLY A 25 -6.88 0.19 -6.23
N LYS A 26 -7.08 0.56 -7.50
CA LYS A 26 -7.84 1.77 -7.89
C LYS A 26 -9.28 1.75 -7.35
N ARG A 27 -9.98 0.61 -7.44
CA ARG A 27 -11.35 0.47 -6.92
C ARG A 27 -11.40 0.62 -5.41
N LEU A 28 -10.45 0.02 -4.70
CA LEU A 28 -10.36 0.12 -3.24
C LEU A 28 -10.09 1.56 -2.79
N LEU A 29 -9.11 2.22 -3.42
CA LEU A 29 -8.79 3.61 -3.14
C LEU A 29 -9.99 4.53 -3.42
N ASN A 30 -10.70 4.30 -4.53
CA ASN A 30 -11.91 5.06 -4.85
C ASN A 30 -13.00 4.86 -3.80
N TYR A 31 -13.26 3.63 -3.35
CA TYR A 31 -14.21 3.34 -2.28
C TYR A 31 -13.84 4.08 -0.98
N MET A 32 -12.56 4.07 -0.60
CA MET A 32 -12.11 4.77 0.60
C MET A 32 -12.35 6.27 0.52
N ASN A 33 -12.11 6.85 -0.66
CA ASN A 33 -12.22 8.29 -0.89
C ASN A 33 -13.66 8.78 -1.02
N THR A 34 -14.57 7.94 -1.52
CA THR A 34 -15.93 8.36 -1.90
C THR A 34 -16.99 7.83 -0.95
N VAL A 35 -16.78 6.69 -0.31
CA VAL A 35 -17.78 6.03 0.54
C VAL A 35 -17.30 5.90 1.98
N ALA A 36 -16.11 5.31 2.19
CA ALA A 36 -15.64 5.01 3.55
C ALA A 36 -15.36 6.28 4.37
N VAL A 37 -14.87 7.34 3.74
CA VAL A 37 -14.53 8.62 4.39
C VAL A 37 -15.74 9.25 5.10
N TYR A 38 -16.94 9.07 4.57
CA TYR A 38 -18.16 9.61 5.18
C TYR A 38 -18.73 8.69 6.27
N LYS A 39 -18.31 7.42 6.29
CA LYS A 39 -18.74 6.43 7.29
C LYS A 39 -17.82 6.39 8.52
N SER A 40 -16.57 6.82 8.39
CA SER A 40 -15.58 6.80 9.46
C SER A 40 -14.98 8.19 9.69
N LYS A 41 -15.31 8.79 10.85
CA LYS A 41 -14.75 10.08 11.28
C LYS A 41 -13.22 10.03 11.38
N ARG A 42 -12.67 8.90 11.80
CA ARG A 42 -11.21 8.68 11.86
C ARG A 42 -10.58 8.70 10.48
N LEU A 43 -11.16 7.98 9.52
CA LEU A 43 -10.66 7.97 8.16
C LEU A 43 -10.72 9.36 7.54
N LEU A 44 -11.78 10.12 7.80
CA LEU A 44 -11.88 11.53 7.40
C LEU A 44 -10.78 12.40 8.01
N GLN A 45 -10.48 12.24 9.30
CA GLN A 45 -9.39 12.97 9.97
C GLN A 45 -8.03 12.59 9.38
N ALA A 46 -7.79 11.31 9.16
CA ALA A 46 -6.55 10.80 8.57
C ALA A 46 -6.37 11.32 7.13
N VAL A 47 -7.39 11.23 6.28
CA VAL A 47 -7.36 11.76 4.91
C VAL A 47 -7.09 13.27 4.89
N THR A 48 -7.70 14.02 5.81
CA THR A 48 -7.44 15.47 5.92
C THR A 48 -6.01 15.75 6.35
N LYS A 49 -5.49 15.03 7.35
CA LYS A 49 -4.09 15.13 7.79
C LYS A 49 -3.12 14.80 6.67
N PHE A 50 -3.35 13.73 5.93
CA PHE A 50 -2.49 13.34 4.81
C PHE A 50 -2.54 14.34 3.66
N LYS A 51 -3.71 14.89 3.32
CA LYS A 51 -3.79 15.97 2.31
C LYS A 51 -2.98 17.20 2.72
N VAL A 52 -2.98 17.56 3.99
CA VAL A 52 -2.17 18.68 4.50
C VAL A 52 -0.68 18.35 4.48
N MET A 53 -0.29 17.13 4.86
CA MET A 53 1.12 16.69 4.84
C MET A 53 1.68 16.46 3.44
N ARG A 54 0.85 16.06 2.47
CA ARG A 54 1.25 15.75 1.08
C ARG A 54 1.73 17.01 0.33
N GLY A 55 1.23 18.20 0.65
CA GLY A 55 1.59 19.42 -0.10
C GLY A 55 1.34 19.28 -1.60
N GLU A 56 2.29 19.71 -2.44
CA GLU A 56 2.26 19.57 -3.92
C GLU A 56 2.91 18.28 -4.45
N LEU A 57 3.37 17.38 -3.56
CA LEU A 57 4.05 16.15 -3.98
C LEU A 57 3.07 15.23 -4.73
N SER A 58 3.40 14.91 -5.98
CA SER A 58 2.63 13.99 -6.82
C SER A 58 3.53 12.89 -7.37
N GLY A 59 3.11 11.63 -7.22
CA GLY A 59 3.87 10.48 -7.66
C GLY A 59 3.23 9.15 -7.24
N CYS A 60 3.54 8.08 -7.96
CA CYS A 60 2.98 6.73 -7.73
C CYS A 60 3.32 6.19 -6.32
N SER A 61 4.51 6.50 -5.80
CA SER A 61 4.94 6.11 -4.45
C SER A 61 4.06 6.74 -3.37
N GLU A 62 3.71 8.02 -3.52
CA GLU A 62 2.85 8.73 -2.57
C GLU A 62 1.41 8.20 -2.61
N ASP A 63 0.92 7.77 -3.76
CA ASP A 63 -0.42 7.16 -3.86
C ASP A 63 -0.49 5.79 -3.16
N VAL A 64 0.58 4.99 -3.22
CA VAL A 64 0.68 3.73 -2.47
C VAL A 64 0.75 4.00 -0.97
N LYS A 65 1.58 4.95 -0.55
CA LYS A 65 1.69 5.37 0.86
C LYS A 65 0.35 5.87 1.40
N ASP A 66 -0.33 6.74 0.67
CA ASP A 66 -1.67 7.23 1.01
C ASP A 66 -2.69 6.09 1.13
N MET A 67 -2.65 5.11 0.24
CA MET A 67 -3.55 3.97 0.28
C MET A 67 -3.31 3.13 1.55
N VAL A 68 -2.06 2.81 1.88
CA VAL A 68 -1.72 2.01 3.06
C VAL A 68 -2.13 2.75 4.35
N LEU A 69 -1.85 4.05 4.44
CA LEU A 69 -2.19 4.84 5.62
C LEU A 69 -3.72 4.97 5.82
N ARG A 70 -4.49 5.04 4.73
CA ARG A 70 -5.96 5.01 4.78
C ARG A 70 -6.50 3.65 5.20
N LEU A 71 -5.87 2.57 4.73
CA LEU A 71 -6.20 1.19 5.15
C LEU A 71 -5.99 1.02 6.66
N LEU A 72 -4.83 1.41 7.17
CA LEU A 72 -4.54 1.37 8.62
C LEU A 72 -5.57 2.17 9.42
N SER A 73 -5.90 3.38 8.95
CA SER A 73 -6.91 4.23 9.57
C SER A 73 -8.33 3.63 9.52
N TYR A 74 -8.65 2.86 8.48
CA TYR A 74 -9.94 2.19 8.36
C TYR A 74 -10.08 1.01 9.32
N PHE A 75 -9.01 0.22 9.47
CA PHE A 75 -9.00 -1.01 10.27
C PHE A 75 -8.60 -0.80 11.73
N ASP A 76 -8.26 0.43 12.13
CA ASP A 76 -7.72 0.73 13.47
C ASP A 76 -6.38 0.04 13.76
N GLU A 77 -5.56 -0.09 12.72
CA GLU A 77 -4.20 -0.58 12.85
C GLU A 77 -3.22 0.59 13.05
N LYS A 78 -2.17 0.36 13.82
CA LYS A 78 -1.13 1.36 14.08
C LYS A 78 -0.11 1.33 12.94
N GLU A 79 0.47 2.48 12.62
CA GLU A 79 1.56 2.55 11.64
C GLU A 79 2.77 1.73 12.13
N ASP A 80 3.09 1.85 13.43
CA ASP A 80 4.24 1.17 14.05
C ASP A 80 4.13 -0.37 14.08
N THR A 81 2.93 -0.93 13.86
CA THR A 81 2.74 -2.39 13.77
C THR A 81 2.89 -2.91 12.35
N MET A 82 2.81 -2.05 11.34
CA MET A 82 2.88 -2.45 9.93
C MET A 82 4.11 -1.93 9.20
N PHE A 83 4.77 -0.87 9.70
CA PHE A 83 5.95 -0.28 9.07
C PHE A 83 7.22 -0.53 9.89
N CYS A 84 8.26 -1.00 9.20
CA CYS A 84 9.62 -1.10 9.73
C CYS A 84 10.49 -0.09 8.97
N TYR A 85 10.96 0.95 9.65
CA TYR A 85 11.80 1.98 9.05
C TYR A 85 13.26 1.58 9.16
N VAL A 86 13.96 1.55 8.03
CA VAL A 86 15.39 1.23 7.93
C VAL A 86 16.16 2.37 7.30
N GLU A 87 17.46 2.43 7.55
CA GLU A 87 18.36 3.43 6.97
C GLU A 87 18.39 3.33 5.44
N ASP A 88 18.59 4.45 4.74
CA ASP A 88 18.63 4.51 3.27
C ASP A 88 19.67 3.58 2.64
N THR A 89 20.75 3.31 3.37
CA THR A 89 21.84 2.43 2.94
C THR A 89 21.61 0.96 3.26
N CYS A 90 20.52 0.62 3.94
CA CYS A 90 20.22 -0.74 4.36
C CYS A 90 19.90 -1.60 3.13
N LEU A 91 20.59 -2.73 2.98
CA LEU A 91 20.24 -3.72 1.98
C LEU A 91 19.09 -4.61 2.47
N ALA A 92 18.29 -5.15 1.56
CA ALA A 92 17.15 -6.00 1.91
C ALA A 92 17.51 -7.23 2.78
N GLY A 93 18.76 -7.71 2.69
CA GLY A 93 19.26 -8.81 3.53
C GLY A 93 19.80 -8.39 4.90
N GLU A 94 19.95 -7.08 5.15
CA GLU A 94 20.46 -6.50 6.40
C GLU A 94 19.34 -6.09 7.35
N VAL A 95 18.08 -6.19 6.91
CA VAL A 95 16.92 -5.96 7.75
C VAL A 95 16.94 -6.98 8.88
N GLN A 96 17.05 -6.50 10.13
CA GLN A 96 17.02 -7.36 11.31
C GLN A 96 15.62 -7.98 11.44
N MET A 97 15.50 -9.23 10.99
CA MET A 97 14.23 -9.96 10.98
C MET A 97 13.65 -10.15 12.38
N ASP A 98 14.48 -10.10 13.41
CA ASP A 98 14.14 -10.15 14.82
C ASP A 98 13.30 -8.93 15.26
N GLN A 99 13.41 -7.81 14.54
CA GLN A 99 12.62 -6.59 14.74
C GLN A 99 11.34 -6.57 13.90
N VAL A 100 11.22 -7.50 12.93
CA VAL A 100 10.06 -7.60 12.04
C VAL A 100 9.01 -8.50 12.67
N GLN A 101 7.77 -8.02 12.74
CA GLN A 101 6.68 -8.81 13.30
C GLN A 101 6.37 -10.03 12.42
N LEU A 102 5.82 -11.08 13.02
CA LEU A 102 5.34 -12.28 12.28
C LEU A 102 4.17 -11.96 11.33
N THR A 103 3.53 -10.80 11.51
CA THR A 103 2.50 -10.25 10.64
C THR A 103 3.12 -9.54 9.44
N PRO A 104 2.41 -9.47 8.29
CA PRO A 104 2.92 -8.78 7.10
C PRO A 104 3.36 -7.34 7.42
N THR A 105 4.66 -7.07 7.26
CA THR A 105 5.31 -5.79 7.58
C THR A 105 5.89 -5.17 6.30
N ILE A 106 5.72 -3.87 6.14
CA ILE A 106 6.27 -3.07 5.04
C ILE A 106 7.58 -2.45 5.53
N VAL A 107 8.68 -2.81 4.87
CA VAL A 107 9.99 -2.18 5.12
C VAL A 107 10.09 -0.90 4.31
N VAL A 108 10.33 0.22 4.98
CA VAL A 108 10.46 1.54 4.37
C VAL A 108 11.91 1.99 4.49
N TYR A 109 12.54 2.22 3.34
CA TYR A 109 13.91 2.74 3.26
C TYR A 109 13.87 4.27 3.28
N GLY A 110 14.67 4.86 4.16
CA GLY A 110 14.78 6.32 4.26
C GLY A 110 13.63 6.98 5.00
N LYS A 111 13.92 8.13 5.61
CA LYS A 111 12.93 8.98 6.26
C LYS A 111 13.02 10.41 5.77
#